data_AF-A0A6N3AVZ5-F1
#
_entry.id   AF-A0A6N3AVZ5-F1
#
_cell.length_a   1.000
_cell.length_b   1.000
_cell.length_c   1.000
_cell.angle_alpha   90.00
_cell.angle_beta   90.00
_cell.angle_gamma   90.00
#
_symmetry.space_group_name_H-M   'P 1'
#
loop_
_entity.id
_entity.type
_entity.pdbx_description
1 polymer ?
#
loop_
_entity_poly.entity_id
_entity_poly.type
_entity_poly.pdbx_seq_one_letter_code
_entity_poly.pdbx_strand_id
1 'polypeptide(L)'
;MIKKPNVIEKWQKRNKYGRPGTPLSATKIAIHYTGKPDVDGDKTVSYFNNVVANGYKIGNRYIFASSHYVIGLGGEIYQLIPTNEICYATNSANSYAIAIEVATTGSDNHYTDLTYKSMVHLCAWLCSYKNLDCKKDIITHTDVVGKKYKLCPIYMVKNPDKMQQFKIDCDNLKQGKITVNDIINCTSPNYNKKINDNAKFDSDNSTSSKNQGSGEQNTDIPKMIKIIHDVNYHKTPDFKNSSIAGIALCGEVFTVSQLIKRNGTDMYKLKSGYYITTHAKYVEKYK
;
A
#
# COMPACT_ATOMS: atom_id res chain seq x y z
N MET A 1 -6.85 8.13 22.66
CA MET A 1 -6.82 6.83 21.96
C MET A 1 -7.13 7.05 20.49
N ILE A 2 -6.38 6.40 19.60
CA ILE A 2 -6.63 6.43 18.15
C ILE A 2 -8.05 5.94 17.83
N LYS A 3 -8.75 6.63 16.93
CA LYS A 3 -10.11 6.25 16.49
C LYS A 3 -10.06 4.94 15.69
N LYS A 4 -10.99 4.02 15.96
CA LYS A 4 -11.17 2.80 15.15
C LYS A 4 -11.43 3.19 13.68
N PRO A 5 -10.75 2.57 12.69
CA PRO A 5 -11.09 2.81 11.29
C PRO A 5 -12.50 2.32 10.97
N ASN A 6 -13.07 2.82 9.86
CA ASN A 6 -14.33 2.30 9.35
C ASN A 6 -14.10 0.86 8.87
N VAL A 7 -14.94 -0.06 9.34
CA VAL A 7 -14.85 -1.49 9.03
C VAL A 7 -16.19 -1.97 8.49
N ILE A 8 -16.13 -2.71 7.39
CA ILE A 8 -17.27 -3.38 6.78
C ILE A 8 -17.33 -4.80 7.35
N GLU A 9 -18.34 -5.07 8.16
CA GLU A 9 -18.51 -6.40 8.75
C GLU A 9 -19.00 -7.41 7.70
N LYS A 10 -18.26 -8.52 7.58
CA LYS A 10 -18.52 -9.65 6.68
C LYS A 10 -18.34 -10.96 7.43
N TRP A 11 -19.01 -11.08 8.57
CA TRP A 11 -18.85 -12.19 9.51
C TRP A 11 -18.94 -13.57 8.83
N GLN A 12 -17.88 -14.35 8.96
CA GLN A 12 -17.89 -15.74 8.54
C GLN A 12 -18.72 -16.56 9.54
N LYS A 13 -19.60 -17.45 9.07
CA LYS A 13 -20.29 -18.42 9.95
C LYS A 13 -19.27 -19.38 10.55
N ARG A 14 -19.48 -19.83 11.79
CA ARG A 14 -18.61 -20.86 12.39
C ARG A 14 -18.59 -22.12 11.52
N ASN A 15 -17.40 -22.63 11.25
CA ASN A 15 -17.16 -23.79 10.40
C ASN A 15 -15.76 -24.34 10.68
N LYS A 16 -15.51 -25.61 10.39
CA LYS A 16 -14.22 -26.26 10.69
C LYS A 16 -13.07 -25.84 9.76
N TYR A 17 -13.34 -25.13 8.66
CA TYR A 17 -12.36 -24.85 7.60
C TYR A 17 -11.74 -23.44 7.68
N GLY A 18 -12.43 -22.48 8.27
CA GLY A 18 -11.97 -21.09 8.39
C GLY A 18 -12.23 -20.48 9.76
N ARG A 19 -13.39 -20.72 10.38
CA ARG A 19 -13.78 -20.11 11.66
C ARG A 19 -14.17 -21.18 12.69
N PRO A 20 -13.19 -21.78 13.38
CA PRO A 20 -13.46 -22.87 14.33
C PRO A 20 -14.18 -22.41 15.60
N GLY A 21 -14.19 -21.10 15.91
CA GLY A 21 -14.76 -20.56 17.15
C GLY A 21 -13.88 -20.76 18.38
N THR A 22 -12.63 -21.21 18.20
CA THR A 22 -11.65 -21.34 19.29
C THR A 22 -11.25 -19.95 19.80
N PRO A 23 -11.25 -19.70 21.12
CA PRO A 23 -10.86 -18.42 21.68
C PRO A 23 -9.42 -17.99 21.33
N LEU A 24 -9.22 -16.67 21.20
CA LEU A 24 -7.93 -16.04 20.95
C LEU A 24 -7.64 -14.95 21.99
N SER A 25 -6.48 -15.04 22.63
CA SER A 25 -5.86 -13.95 23.37
C SER A 25 -4.68 -13.41 22.57
N ALA A 26 -4.94 -12.43 21.71
CA ALA A 26 -3.95 -11.94 20.75
C ALA A 26 -2.82 -11.16 21.44
N THR A 27 -1.58 -11.57 21.17
CA THR A 27 -0.35 -10.87 21.59
C THR A 27 0.42 -10.31 20.40
N LYS A 28 0.01 -10.62 19.17
CA LYS A 28 0.64 -10.16 17.93
C LYS A 28 -0.40 -9.76 16.87
N ILE A 29 0.07 -9.03 15.86
CA ILE A 29 -0.67 -8.77 14.62
C ILE A 29 0.18 -9.32 13.47
N ALA A 30 -0.37 -10.23 12.67
CA ALA A 30 0.31 -10.79 11.52
C ALA A 30 -0.18 -10.14 10.22
N ILE A 31 0.74 -9.61 9.42
CA ILE A 31 0.44 -9.04 8.10
C ILE A 31 0.68 -10.09 7.02
N HIS A 32 -0.25 -10.14 6.08
CA HIS A 32 -0.25 -11.05 4.93
C HIS A 32 -0.51 -10.27 3.64
N TYR A 33 -0.29 -10.92 2.51
CA TYR A 33 -0.79 -10.47 1.22
C TYR A 33 -1.75 -11.52 0.68
N THR A 34 -2.75 -11.09 -0.09
CA THR A 34 -3.87 -11.92 -0.59
C THR A 34 -3.47 -13.06 -1.53
N GLY A 35 -2.17 -13.29 -1.76
CA GLY A 35 -1.64 -14.38 -2.57
C GLY A 35 -1.52 -14.05 -4.05
N LYS A 36 -2.21 -13.02 -4.53
CA LYS A 36 -2.17 -12.56 -5.93
C LYS A 36 -2.34 -11.04 -6.00
N PRO A 37 -1.49 -10.31 -6.75
CA PRO A 37 -1.66 -8.88 -6.95
C PRO A 37 -2.91 -8.59 -7.79
N ASP A 38 -3.41 -7.36 -7.67
CA ASP A 38 -4.53 -6.80 -8.42
C ASP A 38 -5.85 -7.57 -8.21
N VAL A 39 -6.03 -8.12 -7.00
CA VAL A 39 -7.28 -8.75 -6.57
C VAL A 39 -8.01 -7.84 -5.59
N ASP A 40 -9.25 -7.49 -5.92
CA ASP A 40 -10.11 -6.69 -5.06
C ASP A 40 -10.39 -7.40 -3.72
N GLY A 41 -10.53 -6.60 -2.65
CA GLY A 41 -10.70 -7.12 -1.30
C GLY A 41 -11.96 -7.98 -1.15
N ASP A 42 -13.05 -7.61 -1.82
CA ASP A 42 -14.32 -8.34 -1.79
C ASP A 42 -14.19 -9.78 -2.33
N LYS A 43 -13.31 -10.03 -3.31
CA LYS A 43 -13.05 -11.36 -3.85
C LYS A 43 -12.37 -12.26 -2.85
N THR A 44 -11.39 -11.72 -2.11
CA THR A 44 -10.73 -12.44 -1.02
C THR A 44 -11.74 -12.77 0.09
N VAL A 45 -12.60 -11.80 0.45
CA VAL A 45 -13.68 -12.01 1.42
C VAL A 45 -14.64 -13.11 0.97
N SER A 46 -15.08 -13.05 -0.29
CA SER A 46 -15.99 -14.03 -0.88
C SER A 46 -15.37 -15.43 -0.90
N TYR A 47 -14.09 -15.54 -1.25
CA TYR A 47 -13.36 -16.81 -1.22
C TYR A 47 -13.36 -17.43 0.17
N PHE A 48 -13.02 -16.67 1.23
CA PHE A 48 -13.04 -17.20 2.58
C PHE A 48 -14.46 -17.59 3.03
N ASN A 49 -15.46 -16.74 2.82
CA ASN A 49 -16.82 -16.95 3.33
C ASN A 49 -17.65 -17.98 2.56
N ASN A 50 -17.38 -18.17 1.26
CA ASN A 50 -18.22 -18.99 0.39
C ASN A 50 -17.50 -20.21 -0.18
N VAL A 51 -16.18 -20.16 -0.34
CA VAL A 51 -15.41 -21.28 -0.91
C VAL A 51 -14.77 -22.08 0.20
N VAL A 52 -13.92 -21.45 1.02
CA VAL A 52 -13.23 -22.16 2.10
C VAL A 52 -14.20 -22.64 3.18
N ALA A 53 -15.12 -21.79 3.62
CA ALA A 53 -16.10 -22.15 4.64
C ALA A 53 -16.99 -23.36 4.27
N ASN A 54 -17.14 -23.64 2.97
CA ASN A 54 -17.91 -24.79 2.45
C ASN A 54 -17.05 -26.03 2.15
N GLY A 55 -15.79 -26.05 2.58
CA GLY A 55 -14.94 -27.23 2.49
C GLY A 55 -14.24 -27.40 1.14
N TYR A 56 -13.65 -26.32 0.62
CA TYR A 56 -12.80 -26.36 -0.57
C TYR A 56 -11.69 -27.41 -0.47
N LYS A 57 -11.41 -28.10 -1.58
CA LYS A 57 -10.37 -29.12 -1.68
C LYS A 57 -9.41 -28.85 -2.83
N ILE A 58 -8.15 -29.21 -2.62
CA ILE A 58 -7.17 -29.38 -3.70
C ILE A 58 -6.75 -30.84 -3.68
N GLY A 59 -7.12 -31.58 -4.73
CA GLY A 59 -7.08 -33.04 -4.72
C GLY A 59 -7.93 -33.61 -3.58
N ASN A 60 -7.33 -34.48 -2.75
CA ASN A 60 -8.02 -35.08 -1.60
C ASN A 60 -7.87 -34.30 -0.29
N ARG A 61 -7.26 -33.11 -0.32
CA ARG A 61 -6.96 -32.31 0.89
C ARG A 61 -7.89 -31.12 1.02
N TYR A 62 -8.56 -31.00 2.17
CA TYR A 62 -9.30 -29.78 2.51
C TYR A 62 -8.35 -28.61 2.73
N ILE A 63 -8.77 -27.43 2.30
CA ILE A 63 -8.09 -26.17 2.52
C ILE A 63 -8.61 -25.52 3.79
N PHE A 64 -7.68 -25.10 4.64
CA PHE A 64 -7.95 -24.37 5.87
C PHE A 64 -7.34 -22.98 5.75
N ALA A 65 -8.18 -21.96 5.56
CA ALA A 65 -7.74 -20.61 5.27
C ALA A 65 -8.80 -19.56 5.65
N SER A 66 -8.37 -18.48 6.29
CA SER A 66 -9.22 -17.36 6.70
C SER A 66 -8.35 -16.21 7.21
N SER A 67 -8.94 -15.06 7.50
CA SER A 67 -8.27 -13.97 8.20
C SER A 67 -9.25 -13.25 9.12
N HIS A 68 -8.75 -12.43 10.05
CA HIS A 68 -9.61 -11.56 10.85
C HIS A 68 -10.06 -10.38 10.02
N TYR A 69 -9.13 -9.79 9.27
CA TYR A 69 -9.36 -8.65 8.41
C TYR A 69 -8.84 -8.89 6.99
N VAL A 70 -9.48 -8.22 6.02
CA VAL A 70 -9.01 -8.07 4.64
C VAL A 70 -9.01 -6.58 4.31
N ILE A 71 -7.92 -6.06 3.76
CA ILE A 71 -7.82 -4.69 3.25
C ILE A 71 -7.73 -4.74 1.72
N GLY A 72 -8.62 -4.05 1.02
CA GLY A 72 -8.65 -4.03 -0.44
C GLY A 72 -7.82 -2.89 -1.05
N LEU A 73 -7.81 -2.84 -2.40
CA LEU A 73 -7.05 -1.88 -3.20
C LEU A 73 -7.54 -0.44 -3.03
N GLY A 74 -8.82 -0.24 -2.73
CA GLY A 74 -9.43 1.05 -2.41
C GLY A 74 -9.27 1.48 -0.96
N GLY A 75 -8.55 0.70 -0.14
CA GLY A 75 -8.37 0.95 1.28
C GLY A 75 -9.57 0.56 2.14
N GLU A 76 -10.60 -0.09 1.57
CA GLU A 76 -11.70 -0.64 2.34
C GLU A 76 -11.21 -1.76 3.27
N ILE A 77 -11.74 -1.79 4.50
CA ILE A 77 -11.37 -2.77 5.52
C ILE A 77 -12.58 -3.64 5.81
N TYR A 78 -12.45 -4.93 5.55
CA TYR A 78 -13.43 -5.94 5.91
C TYR A 78 -13.02 -6.67 7.18
N GLN A 79 -13.97 -6.99 8.05
CA GLN A 79 -13.76 -7.90 9.19
C GLN A 79 -14.61 -9.15 9.05
N LEU A 80 -13.95 -10.32 9.11
CA LEU A 80 -14.59 -11.62 8.87
C LEU A 80 -14.68 -12.46 10.14
N ILE A 81 -13.69 -12.34 11.03
CA ILE A 81 -13.59 -13.11 12.28
C ILE A 81 -13.34 -12.13 13.43
N PRO A 82 -14.03 -12.28 14.57
CA PRO A 82 -13.84 -11.40 15.72
C PRO A 82 -12.44 -11.61 16.32
N THR A 83 -11.83 -10.57 16.87
CA THR A 83 -10.44 -10.61 17.37
C THR A 83 -10.27 -11.33 18.72
N ASN A 84 -11.29 -12.07 19.14
CA ASN A 84 -11.29 -12.98 20.29
C ASN A 84 -11.49 -14.45 19.88
N GLU A 85 -11.50 -14.75 18.58
CA GLU A 85 -11.49 -16.10 18.02
C GLU A 85 -10.30 -16.25 17.06
N ILE A 86 -9.71 -17.44 16.96
CA ILE A 86 -8.61 -17.69 16.01
C ILE A 86 -9.11 -17.69 14.57
N CYS A 87 -8.19 -17.44 13.63
CA CYS A 87 -8.33 -17.75 12.22
C CYS A 87 -7.19 -18.67 11.75
N TYR A 88 -7.35 -19.31 10.59
CA TYR A 88 -6.29 -20.09 9.95
C TYR A 88 -5.56 -19.27 8.88
N ALA A 89 -4.46 -18.60 9.25
CA ALA A 89 -3.69 -17.74 8.35
C ALA A 89 -2.16 -17.91 8.48
N THR A 90 -1.65 -18.08 9.71
CA THR A 90 -0.26 -17.80 10.08
C THR A 90 0.41 -18.99 10.81
N ASN A 91 0.07 -20.23 10.45
CA ASN A 91 0.65 -21.45 11.04
C ASN A 91 0.58 -21.45 12.59
N SER A 92 1.72 -21.56 13.28
CA SER A 92 1.78 -21.58 14.76
C SER A 92 1.30 -20.28 15.39
N ALA A 93 1.29 -19.17 14.65
CA ALA A 93 0.78 -17.89 15.13
C ALA A 93 -0.75 -17.77 15.09
N ASN A 94 -1.47 -18.75 14.53
CA ASN A 94 -2.93 -18.79 14.61
C ASN A 94 -3.45 -18.73 16.06
N SER A 95 -2.67 -19.21 17.03
CA SER A 95 -3.04 -19.23 18.45
C SER A 95 -2.82 -17.90 19.18
N TYR A 96 -2.10 -16.94 18.59
CA TYR A 96 -1.71 -15.71 19.28
C TYR A 96 -1.72 -14.44 18.43
N ALA A 97 -2.01 -14.51 17.13
CA ALA A 97 -1.97 -13.36 16.23
C ALA A 97 -3.33 -13.02 15.60
N ILE A 98 -3.63 -11.72 15.52
CA ILE A 98 -4.67 -11.19 14.64
C ILE A 98 -4.08 -11.10 13.23
N ALA A 99 -4.56 -11.93 12.30
CA ALA A 99 -4.14 -11.94 10.91
C ALA A 99 -4.91 -10.95 10.04
N ILE A 100 -4.17 -10.18 9.24
CA ILE A 100 -4.68 -9.17 8.30
C ILE A 100 -4.15 -9.53 6.90
N GLU A 101 -5.06 -9.84 5.99
CA GLU A 101 -4.77 -10.00 4.57
C GLU A 101 -4.83 -8.65 3.86
N VAL A 102 -3.81 -8.28 3.11
CA VAL A 102 -3.70 -6.96 2.48
C VAL A 102 -3.55 -7.13 0.97
N ALA A 103 -4.45 -6.51 0.20
CA ALA A 103 -4.36 -6.52 -1.24
C ALA A 103 -3.07 -5.83 -1.71
N THR A 104 -2.47 -6.35 -2.77
CA THR A 104 -1.25 -5.82 -3.37
C THR A 104 -1.49 -5.54 -4.85
N THR A 105 -0.66 -4.72 -5.46
CA THR A 105 -0.70 -4.37 -6.88
C THR A 105 0.70 -4.44 -7.49
N GLY A 106 0.77 -4.56 -8.82
CA GLY A 106 2.03 -4.59 -9.55
C GLY A 106 2.82 -5.90 -9.38
N SER A 107 3.87 -6.03 -10.18
CA SER A 107 4.68 -7.26 -10.25
C SER A 107 5.50 -7.55 -8.99
N ASP A 108 5.79 -6.53 -8.19
CA ASP A 108 6.53 -6.62 -6.93
C ASP A 108 5.61 -6.75 -5.69
N ASN A 109 4.28 -6.78 -5.88
CA ASN A 109 3.27 -6.86 -4.82
C ASN A 109 3.30 -5.65 -3.87
N HIS A 110 3.56 -4.45 -4.39
CA HIS A 110 3.48 -3.21 -3.62
C HIS A 110 2.03 -2.84 -3.27
N TYR A 111 1.83 -1.77 -2.51
CA TYR A 111 0.51 -1.32 -2.05
C TYR A 111 0.06 -0.05 -2.77
N THR A 112 -1.25 0.10 -2.99
CA THR A 112 -1.81 1.42 -3.31
C THR A 112 -1.73 2.34 -2.09
N ASP A 113 -1.82 3.66 -2.31
CA ASP A 113 -1.79 4.63 -1.21
C ASP A 113 -2.95 4.43 -0.22
N LEU A 114 -4.14 4.14 -0.73
CA LEU A 114 -5.33 3.88 0.08
C LEU A 114 -5.17 2.60 0.91
N THR A 115 -4.68 1.53 0.30
CA THR A 115 -4.40 0.27 1.01
C THR A 115 -3.37 0.48 2.12
N TYR A 116 -2.26 1.17 1.82
CA TYR A 116 -1.20 1.41 2.80
C TYR A 116 -1.70 2.23 4.00
N LYS A 117 -2.43 3.33 3.73
CA LYS A 117 -3.03 4.17 4.78
C LYS A 117 -3.97 3.37 5.68
N SER A 118 -4.84 2.56 5.09
CA SER A 118 -5.76 1.71 5.85
C SER A 118 -5.04 0.62 6.65
N MET A 119 -3.97 0.05 6.09
CA MET A 119 -3.13 -0.92 6.79
C MET A 119 -2.45 -0.30 8.02
N VAL A 120 -1.86 0.89 7.89
CA VAL A 120 -1.26 1.63 9.02
C VAL A 120 -2.33 1.97 10.06
N HIS A 121 -3.48 2.50 9.63
CA HIS A 121 -4.56 2.89 10.54
C HIS A 121 -5.11 1.70 11.33
N LEU A 122 -5.38 0.57 10.66
CA LEU A 122 -5.87 -0.64 11.31
C LEU A 122 -4.86 -1.21 12.31
N CYS A 123 -3.58 -1.33 11.92
CA CYS A 123 -2.55 -1.89 12.78
C CYS A 123 -2.25 -0.99 13.99
N ALA A 124 -2.16 0.32 13.80
CA ALA A 124 -2.00 1.27 14.91
C ALA A 124 -3.17 1.18 15.90
N TRP A 125 -4.41 1.11 15.38
CA TRP A 125 -5.59 0.96 16.23
C TRP A 125 -5.60 -0.38 16.97
N LEU A 126 -5.30 -1.50 16.30
CA LEU A 126 -5.22 -2.81 16.95
C LEU A 126 -4.13 -2.86 18.02
N CYS A 127 -2.97 -2.23 17.78
CA CYS A 127 -1.93 -2.10 18.79
C CYS A 127 -2.41 -1.28 19.99
N SER A 128 -3.15 -0.18 19.78
CA SER A 128 -3.77 0.56 20.88
C SER A 128 -4.82 -0.28 21.61
N TYR A 129 -5.68 -0.98 20.88
CA TYR A 129 -6.82 -1.74 21.41
C TYR A 129 -6.40 -2.98 22.22
N LYS A 130 -5.30 -3.64 21.82
CA LYS A 130 -4.76 -4.83 22.47
C LYS A 130 -3.54 -4.56 23.35
N ASN A 131 -3.18 -3.29 23.55
CA ASN A 131 -1.99 -2.85 24.30
C ASN A 131 -0.68 -3.49 23.79
N LEU A 132 -0.47 -3.46 22.46
CA LEU A 132 0.70 -4.01 21.78
C LEU A 132 1.66 -2.89 21.33
N ASP A 133 2.94 -3.22 21.20
CA ASP A 133 4.00 -2.37 20.67
C ASP A 133 4.04 -2.49 19.13
N CYS A 134 3.83 -1.38 18.41
CA CYS A 134 3.79 -1.38 16.94
C CYS A 134 5.12 -1.85 16.32
N LYS A 135 6.26 -1.55 16.96
CA LYS A 135 7.60 -1.89 16.46
C LYS A 135 7.93 -3.37 16.70
N LYS A 136 7.41 -3.98 17.78
CA LYS A 136 7.74 -5.36 18.18
C LYS A 136 6.67 -6.41 17.89
N ASP A 137 5.40 -6.05 17.96
CA ASP A 137 4.29 -7.02 17.97
C ASP A 137 3.57 -7.15 16.62
N ILE A 138 3.91 -6.28 15.67
CA ILE A 138 3.55 -6.46 14.27
C ILE A 138 4.59 -7.38 13.62
N ILE A 139 4.13 -8.52 13.10
CA ILE A 139 4.96 -9.55 12.48
C ILE A 139 4.47 -9.86 11.05
N THR A 140 5.34 -10.45 10.25
CA THR A 140 5.01 -11.02 8.95
C THR A 140 4.72 -12.52 9.12
N HIS A 141 4.01 -13.14 8.18
CA HIS A 141 3.91 -14.61 8.15
C HIS A 141 5.31 -15.23 8.02
N THR A 142 6.20 -14.59 7.25
CA THR A 142 7.59 -15.02 7.11
C THR A 142 8.37 -15.03 8.43
N ASP A 143 8.11 -14.14 9.38
CA ASP A 143 8.78 -14.17 10.69
C ASP A 143 8.44 -15.45 11.47
N VAL A 144 7.29 -16.06 11.18
CA VAL A 144 6.81 -17.28 11.85
C VAL A 144 7.38 -18.55 11.20
N VAL A 145 7.41 -18.59 9.87
CA VAL A 145 7.73 -19.82 9.10
C VAL A 145 9.10 -19.81 8.43
N GLY A 146 9.76 -18.66 8.40
CA GLY A 146 11.05 -18.44 7.73
C GLY A 146 10.95 -18.22 6.22
N LYS A 147 11.95 -17.51 5.67
CA LYS A 147 12.02 -17.14 4.24
C LYS A 147 12.06 -18.34 3.29
N LYS A 148 12.66 -19.46 3.72
CA LYS A 148 12.72 -20.70 2.92
C LYS A 148 11.34 -21.31 2.69
N TYR A 149 10.40 -21.08 3.60
CA TYR A 149 9.05 -21.63 3.51
C TYR A 149 8.12 -20.67 2.76
N LYS A 150 8.08 -19.39 3.13
CA LYS A 150 7.17 -18.42 2.52
C LYS A 150 7.70 -16.99 2.63
N LEU A 151 7.50 -16.21 1.56
CA LEU A 151 7.67 -14.76 1.54
C LEU A 151 6.28 -14.11 1.62
N CYS A 152 5.89 -13.60 2.79
CA CYS A 152 4.56 -13.07 3.02
C CYS A 152 4.53 -12.06 4.18
N PRO A 153 4.17 -10.78 3.92
CA PRO A 153 3.83 -10.24 2.60
C PRO A 153 5.09 -10.05 1.74
N ILE A 154 5.02 -10.39 0.45
CA ILE A 154 6.20 -10.42 -0.45
C ILE A 154 6.95 -9.09 -0.41
N TYR A 155 6.25 -7.97 -0.57
CA TYR A 155 6.89 -6.65 -0.68
C TYR A 155 7.65 -6.27 0.59
N MET A 156 7.06 -6.45 1.78
CA MET A 156 7.73 -6.09 3.03
C MET A 156 8.92 -7.02 3.34
N VAL A 157 8.79 -8.30 3.00
CA VAL A 157 9.87 -9.28 3.25
C VAL A 157 11.07 -9.05 2.32
N LYS A 158 10.81 -8.60 1.09
CA LYS A 158 11.86 -8.21 0.13
C LYS A 158 12.45 -6.83 0.43
N ASN A 159 11.70 -5.95 1.08
CA ASN A 159 12.12 -4.59 1.40
C ASN A 159 12.01 -4.32 2.92
N PRO A 160 12.96 -4.81 3.74
CA PRO A 160 12.87 -4.76 5.20
C PRO A 160 12.85 -3.34 5.76
N ASP A 161 13.47 -2.38 5.07
CA ASP A 161 13.40 -0.94 5.37
C ASP A 161 11.96 -0.41 5.27
N LYS A 162 11.17 -0.90 4.31
CA LYS A 162 9.75 -0.56 4.15
C LYS A 162 8.89 -1.15 5.26
N MET A 163 9.21 -2.37 5.69
CA MET A 163 8.56 -2.98 6.86
C MET A 163 8.86 -2.20 8.13
N GLN A 164 10.11 -1.75 8.31
CA GLN A 164 10.50 -0.91 9.42
C GLN A 164 9.75 0.44 9.39
N GLN A 165 9.68 1.10 8.24
CA GLN A 165 8.95 2.36 8.11
C GLN A 165 7.45 2.17 8.42
N PHE A 166 6.83 1.09 7.91
CA PHE A 166 5.45 0.76 8.22
C PHE A 166 5.19 0.65 9.73
N LYS A 167 6.09 0.00 10.47
CA LYS A 167 5.99 -0.10 11.93
C LYS A 167 6.15 1.26 12.62
N ILE A 168 7.02 2.11 12.11
CA ILE A 168 7.21 3.50 12.58
C ILE A 168 5.95 4.32 12.33
N ASP A 169 5.34 4.23 11.15
CA ASP A 169 4.10 4.94 10.82
C ASP A 169 2.95 4.49 11.73
N CYS A 170 2.84 3.19 12.01
CA CYS A 170 1.88 2.66 12.97
C CYS A 170 2.10 3.24 14.38
N ASP A 171 3.36 3.27 14.84
CA ASP A 171 3.72 3.79 16.16
C ASP A 171 3.43 5.30 16.27
N ASN A 172 3.81 6.07 15.26
CA ASN A 172 3.57 7.51 15.19
C ASN A 172 2.08 7.84 15.18
N LEU A 173 1.29 7.11 14.40
CA LEU A 173 -0.16 7.29 14.37
C LEU A 173 -0.80 6.90 15.72
N LYS A 174 -0.36 5.78 16.33
CA LYS A 174 -0.83 5.35 17.66
C LYS A 174 -0.51 6.41 18.74
N GLN A 175 0.66 7.03 18.67
CA GLN A 175 1.10 8.09 19.59
C GLN A 175 0.50 9.47 19.29
N GLY A 176 -0.23 9.62 18.18
CA GLY A 176 -0.80 10.91 17.77
C GLY A 176 0.23 11.91 17.21
N LYS A 177 1.43 11.44 16.83
CA LYS A 177 2.47 12.26 16.18
C LYS A 177 2.11 12.62 14.74
N ILE A 178 1.26 11.81 14.11
CA ILE A 178 0.73 12.02 12.75
C ILE A 178 -0.77 11.72 12.72
N THR A 179 -1.44 12.23 11.70
CA THR A 179 -2.79 11.83 11.32
C THR A 179 -2.76 10.86 10.14
N VAL A 180 -3.90 10.23 9.82
CA VAL A 180 -4.01 9.35 8.65
C VAL A 180 -3.66 10.07 7.33
N ASN A 181 -3.92 11.38 7.26
CA ASN A 181 -3.62 12.19 6.08
C ASN A 181 -2.12 12.44 5.88
N ASP A 182 -1.34 12.36 6.95
CA ASP A 182 0.12 12.55 6.92
C ASP A 182 0.87 11.27 6.49
N ILE A 183 0.20 10.12 6.46
CA ILE A 183 0.80 8.84 6.06
C ILE A 183 1.17 8.89 4.58
N ILE A 184 2.44 8.63 4.31
CA ILE A 184 3.00 8.49 2.97
C ILE A 184 3.25 7.00 2.72
N ASN A 185 2.80 6.50 1.57
CA ASN A 185 3.00 5.10 1.21
C ASN A 185 4.49 4.75 1.21
N CYS A 186 4.86 3.62 1.83
CA CYS A 186 6.26 3.18 1.88
C CYS A 186 6.87 2.95 0.48
N THR A 187 6.03 2.75 -0.54
CA THR A 187 6.46 2.62 -1.94
C THR A 187 6.86 3.94 -2.57
N SER A 188 6.47 5.07 -1.96
CA SER A 188 6.81 6.42 -2.43
C SER A 188 8.31 6.68 -2.30
N PRO A 189 8.96 7.33 -3.28
CA PRO A 189 10.36 7.76 -3.17
C PRO A 189 10.64 8.68 -1.97
N ASN A 190 9.60 9.30 -1.39
CA ASN A 190 9.71 10.25 -0.28
C ASN A 190 9.26 9.68 1.09
N TYR A 191 8.99 8.37 1.19
CA TYR A 191 8.49 7.73 2.42
C TYR A 191 9.38 7.95 3.67
N ASN A 192 10.65 8.32 3.50
CA ASN A 192 11.63 8.53 4.58
C ASN A 192 11.77 9.98 5.07
N LYS A 193 11.04 10.97 4.54
CA LYS A 193 11.34 12.39 4.83
C LYS A 193 10.67 13.01 6.05
N LYS A 194 9.87 12.24 6.81
CA LYS A 194 9.36 12.71 8.10
C LYS A 194 9.43 11.58 9.11
N ILE A 195 10.11 11.87 10.22
CA ILE A 195 10.15 11.12 11.49
C ILE A 195 11.29 10.08 11.56
N ASN A 196 12.53 10.60 11.62
CA ASN A 196 13.62 9.93 12.30
C ASN A 196 13.41 10.06 13.82
N ASP A 197 13.17 8.94 14.51
CA ASP A 197 13.60 8.80 15.90
C ASP A 197 15.15 8.74 15.85
N ASN A 198 15.81 9.81 16.29
CA ASN A 198 17.25 9.91 16.59
C ASN A 198 18.19 8.82 16.02
N ALA A 199 18.76 9.08 14.84
CA ALA A 199 20.04 8.50 14.45
C ALA A 199 20.81 9.50 13.60
N LYS A 200 21.98 9.91 14.11
CA LYS A 200 23.01 10.63 13.36
C LYS A 200 23.36 9.81 12.11
N PHE A 201 23.41 10.45 10.95
CA PHE A 201 24.28 10.01 9.88
C PHE A 201 24.91 11.23 9.22
N ASP A 202 26.23 11.16 9.17
CA ASP A 202 27.14 12.20 8.75
C ASP A 202 26.99 12.57 7.28
N SER A 203 27.35 13.82 7.02
CA SER A 203 27.54 14.44 5.72
C SER A 203 28.65 13.77 4.92
N ASP A 204 28.43 13.71 3.60
CA ASP A 204 29.39 13.92 2.49
C ASP A 204 28.97 13.00 1.32
N ASN A 205 29.00 13.37 0.05
CA ASN A 205 29.89 14.32 -0.60
C ASN A 205 29.24 14.89 -1.88
N SER A 206 29.66 16.10 -2.23
CA SER A 206 29.34 16.79 -3.48
C SER A 206 29.90 16.08 -4.72
N THR A 207 29.27 16.26 -5.88
CA THR A 207 30.01 16.66 -7.09
C THR A 207 29.08 17.21 -8.17
N SER A 208 29.39 18.43 -8.58
CA SER A 208 28.87 19.18 -9.72
C SER A 208 29.47 18.71 -11.05
N SER A 209 28.73 18.79 -12.17
CA SER A 209 29.27 19.26 -13.48
C SER A 209 28.19 19.49 -14.57
N LYS A 210 28.08 20.77 -14.95
CA LYS A 210 28.01 21.44 -16.28
C LYS A 210 27.10 20.99 -17.45
N ASN A 211 26.54 22.05 -18.06
CA ASN A 211 25.71 22.19 -19.27
C ASN A 211 26.40 21.90 -20.62
N GLN A 212 25.59 21.54 -21.63
CA GLN A 212 25.52 21.99 -23.05
C GLN A 212 24.68 20.93 -23.83
N GLY A 213 23.85 21.15 -24.85
CA GLY A 213 23.44 22.27 -25.69
C GLY A 213 22.43 21.74 -26.75
N SER A 214 21.63 22.66 -27.29
CA SER A 214 20.67 22.65 -28.44
C SER A 214 20.45 21.42 -29.35
N GLY A 215 19.17 21.23 -29.74
CA GLY A 215 18.75 20.54 -30.97
C GLY A 215 17.22 20.56 -31.17
N GLU A 216 16.73 21.41 -32.08
CA GLU A 216 15.35 21.39 -32.60
C GLU A 216 15.12 20.12 -33.42
N GLN A 217 14.09 19.35 -33.05
CA GLN A 217 13.53 18.25 -33.84
C GLN A 217 12.01 18.38 -33.77
N ASN A 218 11.40 18.62 -34.92
CA ASN A 218 9.98 18.82 -35.14
C ASN A 218 9.25 17.52 -34.76
N THR A 219 8.75 17.45 -33.52
CA THR A 219 8.01 16.30 -33.02
C THR A 219 6.55 16.69 -32.96
N ASP A 220 5.70 15.90 -33.61
CA ASP A 220 4.25 16.09 -33.67
C ASP A 220 3.65 16.00 -32.25
N ILE A 221 3.62 17.14 -31.56
CA ILE A 221 3.07 17.28 -30.22
C ILE A 221 1.55 17.17 -30.29
N PRO A 222 0.91 16.33 -29.45
CA PRO A 222 -0.54 16.25 -29.44
C PRO A 222 -1.12 17.61 -29.06
N LYS A 223 -2.13 18.10 -29.79
CA LYS A 223 -2.81 19.36 -29.43
C LYS A 223 -3.52 19.26 -28.07
N MET A 224 -4.06 18.08 -27.77
CA MET A 224 -4.78 17.78 -26.53
C MET A 224 -4.37 16.41 -25.99
N ILE A 225 -4.40 16.29 -24.66
CA ILE A 225 -4.16 15.03 -23.93
C ILE A 225 -5.29 14.77 -22.96
N LYS A 226 -5.60 13.49 -22.74
CA LYS A 226 -6.56 13.04 -21.72
C LYS A 226 -5.81 12.36 -20.60
N ILE A 227 -6.20 12.65 -19.36
CA ILE A 227 -5.69 11.97 -18.18
C ILE A 227 -6.38 10.62 -18.06
N ILE A 228 -5.60 9.55 -18.00
CA ILE A 228 -6.10 8.17 -17.84
C ILE A 228 -5.85 7.62 -16.44
N HIS A 229 -5.00 8.29 -15.66
CA HIS A 229 -4.80 8.06 -14.23
C HIS A 229 -4.44 9.38 -13.54
N ASP A 230 -4.99 9.62 -12.35
CA ASP A 230 -4.75 10.83 -11.57
C ASP A 230 -3.25 11.14 -11.48
N VAL A 231 -2.87 12.39 -11.79
CA VAL A 231 -1.47 12.79 -11.88
C VAL A 231 -1.27 14.23 -11.50
N ASN A 232 -0.17 14.52 -10.80
CA ASN A 232 0.18 15.90 -10.47
C ASN A 232 0.57 16.70 -11.71
N TYR A 233 0.12 17.95 -11.77
CA TYR A 233 0.69 18.97 -12.64
C TYR A 233 1.51 19.97 -11.81
N HIS A 234 2.51 20.58 -12.43
CA HIS A 234 3.62 21.27 -11.77
C HIS A 234 3.78 22.72 -12.29
N LYS A 235 4.28 23.63 -11.45
CA LYS A 235 4.61 25.05 -11.73
C LYS A 235 5.90 25.20 -12.54
N THR A 236 6.81 24.25 -12.42
CA THR A 236 8.10 24.21 -13.13
C THR A 236 8.23 22.89 -13.90
N PRO A 237 9.08 22.81 -14.94
CA PRO A 237 9.28 21.59 -15.73
C PRO A 237 10.13 20.56 -14.98
N ASP A 238 9.72 20.21 -13.77
CA ASP A 238 10.30 19.18 -12.93
C ASP A 238 9.21 18.33 -12.26
N PHE A 239 9.60 17.22 -11.63
CA PHE A 239 8.68 16.39 -10.83
C PHE A 239 8.92 16.61 -9.32
N LYS A 240 9.41 17.78 -8.91
CA LYS A 240 9.66 18.08 -7.50
C LYS A 240 8.33 18.33 -6.80
N ASN A 241 8.22 17.92 -5.53
CA ASN A 241 7.01 18.20 -4.76
C ASN A 241 6.76 19.70 -4.57
N SER A 242 7.83 20.50 -4.47
CA SER A 242 7.74 21.96 -4.35
C SER A 242 7.11 22.64 -5.56
N SER A 243 7.11 21.96 -6.72
CA SER A 243 6.51 22.48 -7.93
C SER A 243 5.09 21.99 -8.13
N ILE A 244 4.54 21.06 -7.33
CA ILE A 244 3.16 20.60 -7.51
C ILE A 244 2.21 21.79 -7.41
N ALA A 245 1.41 21.98 -8.45
CA ALA A 245 0.39 23.02 -8.56
C ALA A 245 -1.02 22.47 -8.30
N GLY A 246 -1.22 21.17 -8.55
CA GLY A 246 -2.48 20.47 -8.29
C GLY A 246 -2.47 19.06 -8.88
N ILE A 247 -3.62 18.41 -8.85
CA ILE A 247 -3.84 17.07 -9.41
C ILE A 247 -4.79 17.21 -10.59
N ALA A 248 -4.41 16.60 -11.71
CA ALA A 248 -5.28 16.37 -12.84
C ALA A 248 -5.94 15.00 -12.67
N LEU A 249 -7.27 14.93 -12.70
CA LEU A 249 -8.04 13.72 -12.43
C LEU A 249 -8.26 12.91 -13.70
N CYS A 250 -8.38 11.59 -13.56
CA CYS A 250 -8.73 10.69 -14.65
C CYS A 250 -10.01 11.15 -15.36
N GLY A 251 -9.95 11.24 -16.68
CA GLY A 251 -11.00 11.75 -17.55
C GLY A 251 -10.81 13.20 -17.99
N GLU A 252 -10.02 14.00 -17.27
CA GLU A 252 -9.78 15.40 -17.62
C GLU A 252 -8.96 15.55 -18.91
N VAL A 253 -9.20 16.62 -19.66
CA VAL A 253 -8.56 16.87 -20.95
C VAL A 253 -7.89 18.23 -20.94
N PHE A 254 -6.63 18.29 -21.39
CA PHE A 254 -5.81 19.50 -21.38
C PHE A 254 -5.24 19.81 -22.76
N THR A 255 -5.18 21.10 -23.11
CA THR A 255 -4.46 21.58 -24.31
C THR A 255 -2.97 21.70 -24.03
N VAL A 256 -2.15 21.08 -24.88
CA VAL A 256 -0.69 21.13 -24.81
C VAL A 256 -0.18 22.27 -25.69
N SER A 257 0.76 23.06 -25.15
CA SER A 257 1.44 24.12 -25.88
C SER A 257 2.83 23.72 -26.36
N GLN A 258 3.52 22.84 -25.61
CA GLN A 258 4.93 22.50 -25.89
C GLN A 258 5.33 21.15 -25.28
N LEU A 259 6.27 20.43 -25.90
CA LEU A 259 6.99 19.32 -25.28
C LEU A 259 8.29 19.81 -24.64
N ILE A 260 8.53 19.43 -23.39
CA ILE A 260 9.73 19.79 -22.62
C ILE A 260 10.58 18.53 -22.43
N LYS A 261 11.74 18.50 -23.09
CA LYS A 261 12.72 17.42 -22.97
C LYS A 261 13.44 17.46 -21.63
N ARG A 262 13.56 16.31 -20.99
CA ARG A 262 14.20 16.19 -19.67
C ARG A 262 15.09 14.96 -19.60
N ASN A 263 16.05 14.96 -18.66
CA ASN A 263 16.74 13.74 -18.28
C ASN A 263 15.77 12.83 -17.53
N GLY A 264 15.21 11.85 -18.23
CA GLY A 264 14.16 10.95 -17.74
C GLY A 264 12.87 11.12 -18.53
N THR A 265 11.73 11.20 -17.83
CA THR A 265 10.42 11.39 -18.47
C THR A 265 10.23 12.84 -18.90
N ASP A 266 9.91 13.04 -20.17
CA ASP A 266 9.53 14.33 -20.73
C ASP A 266 8.24 14.88 -20.08
N MET A 267 7.97 16.17 -20.27
CA MET A 267 6.73 16.79 -19.81
C MET A 267 6.05 17.56 -20.93
N TYR A 268 4.72 17.63 -20.90
CA TYR A 268 3.96 18.60 -21.66
C TYR A 268 3.82 19.88 -20.87
N LYS A 269 4.07 21.04 -21.51
CA LYS A 269 3.60 22.34 -21.03
C LYS A 269 2.16 22.51 -21.49
N LEU A 270 1.25 22.78 -20.57
CA LEU A 270 -0.15 23.04 -20.82
C LEU A 270 -0.38 24.50 -21.19
N LYS A 271 -1.48 24.81 -21.90
CA LYS A 271 -1.85 26.20 -22.25
C LYS A 271 -2.01 27.10 -21.01
N SER A 272 -2.33 26.52 -19.85
CA SER A 272 -2.39 27.21 -18.55
C SER A 272 -1.02 27.63 -18.00
N GLY A 273 0.08 27.15 -18.58
CA GLY A 273 1.45 27.41 -18.14
C GLY A 273 2.03 26.35 -17.19
N TYR A 274 1.22 25.38 -16.74
CA TYR A 274 1.67 24.26 -15.91
C TYR A 274 2.27 23.12 -16.72
N TYR A 275 2.97 22.20 -16.05
CA TYR A 275 3.70 21.09 -16.64
C TYR A 275 3.14 19.75 -16.15
N ILE A 276 2.94 18.79 -17.05
CA ILE A 276 2.39 17.48 -16.73
C ILE A 276 3.19 16.38 -17.45
N THR A 277 3.22 15.16 -16.90
CA THR A 277 4.02 14.06 -17.46
C THR A 277 3.60 13.69 -18.89
N THR A 278 4.54 13.24 -19.73
CA THR A 278 4.23 12.58 -21.02
C THR A 278 4.05 11.07 -20.88
N HIS A 279 4.25 10.51 -19.70
CA HIS A 279 4.25 9.06 -19.52
C HIS A 279 2.88 8.48 -19.87
N ALA A 280 2.87 7.51 -20.79
CA ALA A 280 1.66 6.83 -21.30
C ALA A 280 0.86 6.05 -20.25
N LYS A 281 1.29 6.08 -18.98
CA LYS A 281 0.54 5.54 -17.83
C LYS A 281 -0.48 6.55 -17.33
N TYR A 282 -0.21 7.85 -17.46
CA TYR A 282 -1.06 8.89 -16.87
C TYR A 282 -1.79 9.69 -17.94
N VAL A 283 -1.23 9.76 -19.15
CA VAL A 283 -1.77 10.59 -20.23
C VAL A 283 -1.82 9.83 -21.55
N GLU A 284 -2.83 10.10 -22.36
CA GLU A 284 -2.94 9.64 -23.74
C GLU A 284 -3.26 10.80 -24.70
N LYS A 285 -2.96 10.64 -25.99
CA LYS A 285 -3.31 11.65 -27.01
C LYS A 285 -4.83 11.72 -27.16
N TYR A 286 -5.38 12.93 -27.16
CA TYR A 286 -6.81 13.18 -27.34
C TYR A 286 -7.05 13.95 -28.65
N LYS A 287 -8.05 13.52 -29.42
CA LYS A 287 -8.38 14.06 -30.75
C LYS A 287 -9.28 15.28 -30.65
#